data_AF-A0A849IKJ9-F1
#
_entry.id   AF-A0A849IKJ9-F1
#
_cell.length_a   1.000
_cell.length_b   1.000
_cell.length_c   1.000
_cell.angle_alpha   90.00
_cell.angle_beta   90.00
_cell.angle_gamma   90.00
#
_symmetry.space_group_name_H-M   'P 1'
#
loop_
_entity.id
_entity.type
_entity.pdbx_description
1 polymer ?
#
loop_
_entity_poly.entity_id
_entity_poly.type
_entity_poly.pdbx_seq_one_letter_code
_entity_poly.pdbx_strand_id
1 'polypeptide(L)' 'MGKRYDALNEDLAAFIRKQKIYFVATAASEGRVNLSPKGMDTLKVLDRNRALWLNLTGSGNETAAHVRENPRMTILFCS' A
#
# COMPACT_ATOMS: atom_id res chain seq x y z
N MET A 1 20.37 8.99 1.64
CA MET A 1 19.48 9.25 0.48
C MET A 1 18.88 7.92 0.05
N GLY A 2 17.56 7.81 -0.14
CA GLY A 2 16.90 6.54 -0.44
C GLY A 2 17.18 6.03 -1.87
N LYS A 3 17.27 4.72 -2.06
CA LYS A 3 17.47 4.09 -3.38
C LYS A 3 16.12 3.89 -4.07
N ARG A 4 16.03 4.28 -5.35
CA ARG A 4 14.87 4.04 -6.21
C ARG A 4 15.13 2.82 -7.09
N TYR A 5 14.08 2.07 -7.36
CA TYR A 5 14.09 0.89 -8.21
C TYR A 5 12.94 1.01 -9.21
N ASP A 6 13.16 0.60 -10.46
CA ASP A 6 12.10 0.60 -11.48
C ASP A 6 11.08 -0.54 -11.28
N ALA A 7 11.46 -1.57 -10.53
CA ALA A 7 10.63 -2.72 -10.23
C ALA A 7 11.10 -3.42 -8.94
N LEU A 8 10.22 -4.19 -8.32
CA LEU A 8 10.56 -5.06 -7.20
C LEU A 8 11.53 -6.15 -7.66
N ASN A 9 12.60 -6.35 -6.89
CA ASN A 9 13.45 -7.52 -6.99
C ASN A 9 12.97 -8.59 -5.99
N GLU A 10 13.59 -9.77 -6.03
CA GLU A 10 13.21 -10.89 -5.17
C GLU A 10 13.36 -10.58 -3.68
N ASP A 11 14.42 -9.88 -3.30
CA ASP A 11 14.67 -9.47 -1.91
C ASP A 11 13.59 -8.54 -1.37
N LEU A 12 13.21 -7.52 -2.14
CA LEU A 12 12.15 -6.58 -1.79
C LEU A 12 10.80 -7.30 -1.72
N ALA A 13 10.50 -8.19 -2.68
CA ALA A 13 9.28 -8.98 -2.65
C ALA A 13 9.23 -9.92 -1.43
N ALA A 14 10.35 -10.56 -1.08
CA ALA A 14 10.47 -11.40 0.10
C ALA A 14 10.32 -10.59 1.39
N PHE A 15 10.88 -9.39 1.45
CA PHE A 15 10.69 -8.45 2.56
C PHE A 15 9.22 -8.07 2.74
N ILE A 16 8.53 -7.71 1.65
CA ILE A 16 7.10 -7.36 1.66
C ILE A 16 6.23 -8.54 2.13
N ARG A 17 6.52 -9.77 1.69
CA ARG A 17 5.76 -10.96 2.10
C ARG A 17 5.84 -11.28 3.60
N LYS A 18 6.88 -10.80 4.29
CA LYS A 18 7.05 -10.99 5.74
C LYS A 18 6.24 -10.00 6.58
N GLN A 19 5.71 -8.95 5.97
CA GLN A 19 5.05 -7.86 6.67
C GLN A 19 3.69 -8.30 7.22
N LYS A 20 3.54 -8.32 8.54
CA LYS A 20 2.25 -8.60 9.21
C LYS A 20 1.38 -7.35 9.28
N ILE A 21 2.03 -6.19 9.32
CA ILE A 21 1.42 -4.87 9.32
C ILE A 21 2.16 -4.02 8.28
N TYR A 22 1.42 -3.19 7.56
CA TYR A 22 1.92 -2.20 6.61
C TYR A 22 1.00 -0.97 6.68
N PHE A 23 1.44 0.16 6.14
CA PHE A 23 0.64 1.40 6.17
C PHE A 23 0.26 1.82 4.76
N VAL A 24 -0.99 2.27 4.60
CA VAL A 24 -1.51 2.77 3.33
C VAL A 24 -1.78 4.26 3.49
N ALA A 25 -1.20 5.05 2.59
CA ALA A 25 -1.42 6.49 2.49
C ALA A 25 -2.18 6.83 1.19
N THR A 26 -3.24 7.63 1.33
CA THR A 26 -4.08 8.11 0.22
C THR A 26 -4.53 9.55 0.47
N ALA A 27 -4.83 10.30 -0.58
CA ALA A 27 -5.35 11.66 -0.49
C ALA A 27 -6.26 11.99 -1.67
N ALA A 28 -7.36 12.70 -1.41
CA ALA A 28 -8.18 13.38 -2.41
C ALA A 28 -7.44 14.60 -3.02
N SER A 29 -8.09 15.35 -3.90
CA SER A 29 -7.50 16.59 -4.45
C SER A 29 -7.26 17.66 -3.39
N GLU A 30 -8.11 17.69 -2.36
CA GLU A 30 -8.06 18.64 -1.25
C GLU A 30 -8.25 17.92 0.10
N GLY A 31 -7.98 18.63 1.21
CA GLY A 31 -8.17 18.09 2.56
C GLY A 31 -6.92 17.46 3.16
N ARG A 32 -7.09 16.33 3.86
CA ARG A 32 -6.03 15.68 4.66
C ARG A 32 -5.58 14.37 4.03
N VAL A 33 -4.34 14.01 4.33
CA VAL A 33 -3.81 12.67 4.00
C VAL A 33 -4.40 11.67 4.99
N ASN A 34 -5.01 10.61 4.47
CA ASN A 34 -5.37 9.44 5.26
C ASN A 34 -4.20 8.46 5.29
N LEU A 35 -3.72 8.13 6.49
CA LEU A 35 -2.68 7.12 6.73
C LEU A 35 -3.21 6.09 7.72
N SER A 36 -3.36 4.84 7.29
CA SER A 36 -3.95 3.78 8.10
C SER A 36 -3.08 2.53 8.13
N PRO A 37 -2.90 1.88 9.29
CA PRO A 37 -2.32 0.55 9.35
C PRO A 37 -3.28 -0.47 8.72
N LYS A 38 -2.70 -1.42 7.99
CA LYS A 38 -3.35 -2.58 7.35
C LYS A 38 -2.53 -3.82 7.66
N GLY A 39 -3.11 -5.00 7.47
CA GLY A 39 -2.47 -6.28 7.79
C GLY A 39 -3.30 -7.46 7.33
N MET A 40 -3.09 -8.64 7.92
CA MET A 40 -3.70 -9.91 7.48
C MET A 40 -3.24 -10.31 6.05
N ASP A 41 -3.87 -11.32 5.44
CA ASP A 41 -3.57 -11.74 4.06
C ASP A 41 -4.26 -10.82 3.02
N THR A 42 -4.00 -9.52 3.11
CA THR A 42 -4.64 -8.48 2.27
C THR A 42 -3.70 -7.84 1.25
N LEU A 43 -2.44 -8.29 1.18
CA LEU A 43 -1.47 -7.79 0.22
C LEU A 43 -0.67 -8.95 -0.39
N LYS A 44 -0.68 -9.07 -1.72
CA LYS A 44 0.09 -10.08 -2.47
C LYS A 44 0.87 -9.45 -3.60
N VAL A 45 2.18 -9.70 -3.66
CA VAL A 45 3.02 -9.36 -4.82
C VAL A 45 2.80 -10.43 -5.90
N LEU A 46 2.24 -10.03 -7.05
CA LEU A 46 1.99 -10.93 -8.18
C LEU A 46 3.22 -11.07 -9.08
N ASP A 47 3.87 -9.95 -9.37
CA ASP A 47 5.12 -9.90 -10.14
C ASP A 47 5.92 -8.64 -9.77
N ARG A 48 6.95 -8.34 -10.56
CA ARG A 48 7.90 -7.24 -10.30
C ARG A 48 7.27 -5.85 -10.27
N ASN A 49 6.09 -5.65 -10.89
CA ASN A 49 5.42 -4.36 -10.99
C ASN A 49 3.93 -4.41 -10.64
N ARG A 50 3.41 -5.57 -10.18
CA ARG A 50 2.00 -5.73 -9.83
C ARG A 50 1.84 -6.38 -8.46
N ALA A 51 0.93 -5.80 -7.67
CA ALA A 51 0.47 -6.35 -6.41
C ALA A 51 -1.06 -6.28 -6.34
N LEU A 52 -1.66 -7.24 -5.63
CA LEU A 52 -3.05 -7.20 -5.21
C LEU A 52 -3.13 -6.65 -3.80
N TRP A 53 -4.02 -5.68 -3.62
CA TRP A 53 -4.38 -5.16 -2.31
C TRP A 53 -5.89 -5.34 -2.12
N LEU A 54 -6.27 -5.99 -1.02
CA LEU A 54 -7.65 -6.22 -0.65
C LEU A 54 -8.12 -5.14 0.31
N ASN A 55 -9.11 -4.36 -0.11
CA ASN A 55 -9.77 -3.42 0.77
C ASN A 55 -10.74 -4.14 1.70
N LEU A 56 -10.70 -3.80 2.98
CA LEU A 56 -11.60 -4.31 4.01
C LEU A 56 -12.48 -3.19 4.57
N THR A 57 -13.57 -3.59 5.23
CA THR A 57 -14.49 -2.66 5.90
C THR A 57 -13.83 -1.96 7.10
N GLY A 58 -14.30 -0.76 7.45
CA GLY A 58 -13.81 0.03 8.59
C GLY A 58 -13.08 1.30 8.16
N SER A 59 -11.92 1.62 8.76
CA SER A 59 -11.08 2.77 8.37
C SER A 59 -10.62 2.74 6.91
N GLY A 60 -10.83 1.63 6.18
CA GLY A 60 -10.67 1.54 4.73
C GLY A 60 -11.67 2.37 3.92
N ASN A 61 -12.76 2.88 4.50
CA ASN A 61 -13.76 3.66 3.76
C ASN A 61 -13.19 4.97 3.18
N GLU A 62 -12.35 5.69 3.93
CA GLU A 62 -11.71 6.92 3.42
C GLU A 62 -10.66 6.60 2.35
N THR A 63 -9.90 5.51 2.53
CA THR A 63 -8.98 4.99 1.51
C THR A 63 -9.71 4.68 0.21
N ALA A 64 -10.87 4.03 0.29
CA ALA A 64 -11.68 3.67 -0.86
C ALA A 64 -12.24 4.90 -1.57
N ALA A 65 -12.69 5.91 -0.81
CA ALA A 65 -13.17 7.18 -1.37
C ALA A 65 -12.04 7.90 -2.12
N HIS A 66 -10.88 8.06 -1.48
CA HIS A 66 -9.71 8.71 -2.09
C HIS A 66 -9.26 8.01 -3.37
N VAL A 67 -9.12 6.68 -3.37
CA VAL A 67 -8.64 5.92 -4.54
C VAL A 67 -9.65 5.97 -5.71
N ARG A 68 -10.95 6.06 -5.43
CA ARG A 68 -11.98 6.21 -6.47
C ARG A 68 -11.89 7.56 -7.18
N GLU A 69 -11.52 8.63 -6.49
CA GLU A 69 -11.36 9.97 -7.06
C GLU A 69 -9.96 10.17 -7.67
N ASN A 70 -8.93 9.70 -6.98
CA ASN A 70 -7.52 9.86 -7.32
C ASN A 70 -6.84 8.48 -7.20
N PRO A 71 -6.61 7.74 -8.31
CA PRO A 71 -6.18 6.34 -8.30
C PRO A 71 -4.68 6.17 -7.98
N ARG A 72 -4.23 6.79 -6.88
CA ARG A 72 -2.86 6.77 -6.38
C ARG A 72 -2.84 6.35 -4.92
N MET A 73 -1.85 5.54 -4.57
CA MET A 73 -1.67 4.99 -3.23
C MET A 73 -0.18 4.83 -2.96
N THR A 74 0.25 5.11 -1.74
CA THR A 74 1.59 4.76 -1.25
C THR A 74 1.47 3.71 -0.15
N ILE A 75 2.29 2.67 -0.24
CA ILE A 75 2.38 1.62 0.77
C ILE A 75 3.74 1.71 1.45
N LEU A 76 3.74 1.78 2.77
CA LEU A 76 4.93 1.79 3.61
C LEU A 76 5.05 0.46 4.36
N PHE A 77 6.26 -0.08 4.39
CA PHE A 77 6.65 -1.27 5.13
C PHE A 77 7.68 -0.91 6.19
N CYS A 78 7.71 -1.65 7.29
CA CYS A 78 8.64 -1.42 8.41
C CYS A 78 9.65 -2.57 8.51
N SER A 79 10.91 -2.23 8.76
CA SER A 79 12.00 -3.19 8.99
C SER A 79 12.12 -3.58 10.45
#